data_AF-A0A9D6H4W8-F1
#
_entry.id   AF-A0A9D6H4W8-F1
#
_cell.length_a   1.000
_cell.length_b   1.000
_cell.length_c   1.000
_cell.angle_alpha   90.00
_cell.angle_beta   90.00
_cell.angle_gamma   90.00
#
_symmetry.space_group_name_H-M   'P 1'
#
loop_
_entity.id
_entity.type
_entity.pdbx_description
1 polymer ?
#
loop_
_entity_poly.entity_id
_entity_poly.type
_entity_poly.pdbx_seq_one_letter_code
_entity_poly.pdbx_strand_id
1 'polypeptide(L)'
;MTTAAQLTLELDEALRAELRDGEELWYAGMPAPKYAARKTIPIAVFGLFFGGFAAFWITMAVTITWFGGGAGAKGASPTAAAVATNGDAAREGEGDPAGDAPPTEGAGDAAQSTAAGSGTSAPTGVLALLFPLFGLPFLATGAGLISSPWWAARAARRTGCFVTSQRALRIKVGRSIKVDAWSPSDLGEISKTLYRDGHGCVAFATRLQRSSRGRTRTVSDGFDGIPDPRACEEALLALKAIAATPAAASDALN
;
A
#
# COMPACT_ATOMS: atom_id res chain seq x y z
N MET A 1 -17.83 -35.50 -15.43
CA MET A 1 -17.84 -35.32 -13.96
C MET A 1 -16.76 -34.32 -13.62
N THR A 2 -17.13 -33.06 -13.56
CA THR A 2 -16.22 -31.92 -13.39
C THR A 2 -15.62 -31.97 -11.99
N THR A 3 -14.28 -31.93 -11.92
CA THR A 3 -13.50 -31.94 -10.67
C THR A 3 -14.06 -30.90 -9.71
N ALA A 4 -14.83 -31.33 -8.72
CA ALA A 4 -15.22 -30.51 -7.60
C ALA A 4 -13.93 -30.08 -6.91
N ALA A 5 -13.47 -28.86 -7.20
CA ALA A 5 -12.39 -28.22 -6.47
C ALA A 5 -12.73 -28.37 -4.98
N GLN A 6 -11.78 -28.86 -4.17
CA GLN A 6 -11.99 -29.12 -2.73
C GLN A 6 -12.42 -27.83 -2.04
N LEU A 7 -13.74 -27.57 -1.97
CA LEU A 7 -14.30 -26.41 -1.31
C LEU A 7 -14.06 -26.55 0.20
N THR A 8 -13.73 -25.45 0.87
CA THR A 8 -13.73 -25.46 2.33
C THR A 8 -15.18 -25.64 2.79
N LEU A 9 -15.40 -26.35 3.90
CA LEU A 9 -16.74 -26.64 4.42
C LEU A 9 -17.60 -25.36 4.55
N GLU A 10 -17.01 -24.29 5.09
CA GLU A 10 -17.69 -22.99 5.25
C GLU A 10 -18.13 -22.37 3.91
N LEU A 11 -17.35 -22.57 2.85
CA LEU A 11 -17.60 -22.00 1.54
C LEU A 11 -18.64 -22.82 0.77
N ASP A 12 -18.62 -24.14 0.95
CA ASP A 12 -19.61 -25.07 0.43
C ASP A 12 -20.99 -24.82 1.07
N GLU A 13 -21.04 -24.61 2.39
CA GLU A 13 -22.27 -24.20 3.09
C GLU A 13 -22.78 -22.84 2.61
N ALA A 14 -21.89 -21.84 2.49
CA ALA A 14 -22.25 -20.52 1.97
C ALA A 14 -22.73 -20.56 0.51
N LEU A 15 -22.16 -21.44 -0.32
CA LEU A 15 -22.61 -21.66 -1.70
C LEU A 15 -24.00 -22.29 -1.72
N ARG A 16 -24.22 -23.36 -0.93
CA ARG A 16 -25.53 -24.02 -0.87
C ARG A 16 -26.64 -23.10 -0.38
N ALA A 17 -26.35 -22.23 0.57
CA ALA A 17 -27.31 -21.24 1.06
C ALA A 17 -27.71 -20.21 -0.01
N GLU A 18 -26.87 -20.00 -1.02
CA GLU A 18 -27.07 -19.01 -2.09
C GLU A 18 -27.66 -19.62 -3.38
N LEU A 19 -27.47 -20.92 -3.60
CA LEU A 19 -28.02 -21.64 -4.75
C LEU A 19 -29.55 -21.71 -4.66
N ARG A 20 -30.22 -21.34 -5.75
CA ARG A 20 -31.68 -21.48 -5.87
C ARG A 20 -32.06 -22.92 -6.23
N ASP A 21 -33.30 -23.29 -5.97
CA ASP A 21 -33.83 -24.60 -6.36
C ASP A 21 -33.69 -24.79 -7.89
N GLY A 22 -33.02 -25.88 -8.29
CA GLY A 22 -32.75 -26.19 -9.70
C GLY A 22 -31.59 -25.42 -10.34
N GLU A 23 -30.86 -24.58 -9.59
CA GLU A 23 -29.65 -23.91 -10.06
C GLU A 23 -28.48 -24.90 -10.11
N GLU A 24 -27.93 -25.13 -11.31
CA GLU A 24 -26.85 -26.09 -11.53
C GLU A 24 -25.49 -25.39 -11.44
N LEU A 25 -24.52 -26.02 -10.78
CA LEU A 25 -23.16 -25.54 -10.68
C LEU A 25 -22.30 -26.09 -11.83
N TRP A 26 -21.84 -25.20 -12.71
CA TRP A 26 -21.02 -25.57 -13.88
C TRP A 26 -19.53 -25.42 -13.65
N TYR A 27 -19.13 -24.46 -12.81
CA TYR A 27 -17.72 -24.25 -12.45
C TYR A 27 -17.59 -23.88 -10.97
N ALA A 28 -16.54 -24.40 -10.33
CA ALA A 28 -16.14 -24.04 -8.97
C ALA A 28 -14.61 -24.01 -8.85
N GLY A 29 -14.08 -22.93 -8.29
CA GLY A 29 -12.65 -22.77 -8.09
C GLY A 29 -12.32 -21.77 -6.99
N MET A 30 -11.19 -21.99 -6.31
CA MET A 30 -10.65 -21.02 -5.34
C MET A 30 -9.46 -20.25 -5.93
N PRO A 31 -9.36 -18.94 -5.68
CA PRO A 31 -8.16 -18.19 -5.99
C PRO A 31 -6.92 -18.80 -5.31
N ALA A 32 -5.87 -19.05 -6.09
CA ALA A 32 -4.65 -19.61 -5.55
C ALA A 32 -3.96 -18.59 -4.60
N PRO A 33 -3.62 -19.00 -3.36
CA PRO A 33 -3.13 -18.09 -2.31
C PRO A 33 -1.82 -17.40 -2.69
N LYS A 34 -0.98 -18.06 -3.52
CA LYS A 34 0.26 -17.50 -4.06
C LYS A 34 0.03 -16.23 -4.89
N TYR A 35 -1.06 -16.13 -5.65
CA TYR A 35 -1.34 -14.94 -6.47
C TYR A 35 -1.81 -13.79 -5.63
N ALA A 36 -2.71 -14.06 -4.68
CA ALA A 36 -3.16 -13.06 -3.73
C ALA A 36 -1.97 -12.48 -2.93
N ALA A 37 -1.06 -13.34 -2.47
CA ALA A 37 0.17 -12.92 -1.80
C ALA A 37 1.08 -12.07 -2.72
N ARG A 38 1.29 -12.50 -3.98
CA ARG A 38 2.15 -11.77 -4.94
C ARG A 38 1.66 -10.35 -5.22
N LYS A 39 0.34 -10.14 -5.31
CA LYS A 39 -0.26 -8.79 -5.49
C LYS A 39 0.11 -7.82 -4.35
N THR A 40 0.45 -8.34 -3.17
CA THR A 40 0.82 -7.53 -1.98
C THR A 40 2.32 -7.40 -1.74
N ILE A 41 3.19 -8.00 -2.57
CA ILE A 41 4.65 -7.90 -2.40
C ILE A 41 5.15 -6.45 -2.34
N PRO A 42 4.71 -5.52 -3.21
CA PRO A 42 5.15 -4.12 -3.13
C PRO A 42 4.81 -3.47 -1.78
N ILE A 43 3.67 -3.82 -1.20
CA ILE A 43 3.23 -3.35 0.11
C ILE A 43 4.13 -3.91 1.21
N ALA A 44 4.47 -5.19 1.13
CA ALA A 44 5.39 -5.83 2.07
C ALA A 44 6.81 -5.25 2.00
N VAL A 45 7.31 -4.98 0.80
CA VAL A 45 8.62 -4.32 0.59
C VAL A 45 8.62 -2.90 1.16
N PHE A 46 7.55 -2.14 0.92
CA PHE A 46 7.39 -0.82 1.54
C PHE A 46 7.35 -0.93 3.08
N GLY A 47 6.62 -1.91 3.60
CA GLY A 47 6.57 -2.23 5.03
C GLY A 47 7.95 -2.56 5.61
N LEU A 48 8.79 -3.28 4.85
CA LEU A 48 10.15 -3.63 5.25
C LEU A 48 11.03 -2.37 5.39
N PHE A 49 11.01 -1.50 4.39
CA PHE A 49 11.73 -0.22 4.44
C PHE A 49 11.25 0.64 5.62
N PHE A 50 9.93 0.78 5.76
CA PHE A 50 9.31 1.61 6.79
C PHE A 50 9.52 1.07 8.21
N GLY A 51 9.34 -0.25 8.40
CA GLY A 51 9.58 -0.93 9.67
C GLY A 51 11.06 -0.90 10.06
N GLY A 52 11.96 -1.05 9.09
CA GLY A 52 13.40 -0.89 9.29
C GLY A 52 13.76 0.52 9.76
N PHE A 53 13.18 1.56 9.14
CA PHE A 53 13.34 2.95 9.59
C PHE A 53 12.82 3.16 11.02
N ALA A 54 11.65 2.61 11.37
CA ALA A 54 11.12 2.70 12.71
C ALA A 54 12.01 2.00 13.76
N ALA A 55 12.53 0.81 13.44
CA ALA A 55 13.47 0.09 14.30
C ALA A 55 14.79 0.86 14.48
N PHE A 56 15.30 1.45 13.38
CA PHE A 56 16.46 2.35 13.42
C PHE A 56 16.19 3.55 14.34
N TRP A 57 15.05 4.21 14.20
CA TRP A 57 14.66 5.35 15.04
C TRP A 57 14.61 4.98 16.53
N ILE A 58 13.96 3.86 16.87
CA ILE A 58 13.89 3.38 18.26
C ILE A 58 15.29 3.11 18.81
N THR A 59 16.16 2.48 18.01
CA THR A 59 17.55 2.21 18.40
C THR A 59 18.31 3.52 18.65
N MET A 60 18.21 4.49 17.74
CA MET A 60 18.82 5.82 17.90
C MET A 60 18.30 6.53 19.16
N ALA A 61 16.98 6.54 19.37
CA ALA A 61 16.34 7.13 20.55
C ALA A 61 16.87 6.50 21.85
N VAL A 62 16.89 5.16 21.93
CA VAL A 62 17.43 4.44 23.09
C VAL A 62 18.90 4.78 23.30
N THR A 63 19.71 4.85 22.23
CA THR A 63 21.12 5.21 22.37
C THR A 63 21.33 6.63 22.89
N ILE A 64 20.53 7.61 22.47
CA ILE A 64 20.61 8.98 23.00
C ILE A 64 20.19 9.03 24.47
N THR A 65 19.13 8.29 24.85
CA THR A 65 18.66 8.25 26.24
C THR A 65 19.65 7.55 27.18
N TRP A 66 20.28 6.47 26.73
CA TRP A 66 21.20 5.68 27.56
C TRP A 66 22.65 6.15 27.52
N PHE A 67 23.14 6.64 26.38
CA PHE A 67 24.54 7.05 26.19
C PHE A 67 24.71 8.57 26.01
N GLY A 68 23.67 9.31 25.59
CA GLY A 68 23.70 10.76 25.42
C GLY A 68 23.53 11.58 26.71
N GLY A 69 23.10 10.94 27.81
CA GLY A 69 23.05 11.57 29.14
C GLY A 69 24.40 11.65 29.87
N GLY A 70 25.49 11.14 29.25
CA GLY A 70 26.82 11.02 29.85
C GLY A 70 27.93 11.81 29.14
N ALA A 71 27.61 12.80 28.31
CA ALA A 71 28.61 13.70 27.73
C ALA A 71 28.75 14.99 28.55
N GLY A 72 29.08 14.83 29.84
CA GLY A 72 29.55 15.91 30.71
C GLY A 72 31.06 15.78 30.93
N ALA A 73 31.79 16.81 30.51
CA ALA A 73 33.21 17.09 30.81
C ALA A 73 34.28 16.14 30.23
N LYS A 74 34.84 16.55 29.09
CA LYS A 74 36.30 16.69 28.98
C LYS A 74 36.61 17.75 27.93
N GLY A 75 37.12 18.88 28.41
CA GLY A 75 37.67 19.92 27.57
C GLY A 75 38.87 19.37 26.78
N ALA A 76 38.82 19.54 25.47
CA ALA A 76 39.97 19.59 24.61
C ALA A 76 39.51 20.28 23.33
N SER A 77 39.85 21.56 23.18
CA SER A 77 39.71 22.29 21.94
C SER A 77 40.45 21.52 20.83
N PRO A 78 39.80 21.09 19.74
CA PRO A 78 40.51 20.81 18.52
C PRO A 78 40.74 22.14 17.81
N THR A 79 41.99 22.61 17.90
CA THR A 79 42.63 23.52 16.97
C THR A 79 42.05 23.41 15.57
N ALA A 80 41.56 24.54 15.06
CA ALA A 80 41.11 24.70 13.69
C ALA A 80 42.25 24.37 12.72
N ALA A 81 42.05 23.31 11.94
CA ALA A 81 42.85 22.98 10.77
C ALA A 81 41.92 22.64 9.60
N ALA A 82 41.69 23.64 8.74
CA ALA A 82 41.32 23.52 7.31
C ALA A 82 41.14 24.97 6.81
N VAL A 83 42.16 25.60 6.23
CA VAL A 83 42.46 25.58 4.79
C VAL A 83 41.21 25.85 3.95
N ALA A 84 41.06 27.10 3.52
CA ALA A 84 40.43 27.44 2.26
C ALA A 84 41.16 28.67 1.70
N THR A 85 42.13 28.37 0.84
CA THR A 85 42.76 29.30 -0.11
C THR A 85 41.71 29.85 -1.07
N ASN A 86 41.71 31.16 -1.31
CA ASN A 86 41.42 31.71 -2.63
C ASN A 86 42.19 33.01 -2.81
N GLY A 87 43.09 33.01 -3.80
CA GLY A 87 43.73 34.20 -4.35
C GLY A 87 42.68 35.13 -4.95
N ASP A 88 42.83 36.43 -4.79
CA ASP A 88 43.75 37.30 -5.57
C ASP A 88 43.15 37.66 -6.93
N ALA A 89 42.64 38.90 -7.03
CA ALA A 89 42.56 39.66 -8.26
C ALA A 89 42.31 41.16 -7.94
N ALA A 90 43.40 41.90 -8.04
CA ALA A 90 43.56 43.36 -8.08
C ALA A 90 42.50 44.17 -8.86
N ARG A 91 42.28 45.43 -8.43
CA ARG A 91 42.49 46.62 -9.30
C ARG A 91 42.56 47.94 -8.50
N GLU A 92 43.56 48.75 -8.84
CA GLU A 92 43.92 50.07 -8.32
C GLU A 92 43.19 51.25 -9.01
N GLY A 93 43.28 52.45 -8.39
CA GLY A 93 43.07 53.80 -8.98
C GLY A 93 42.06 54.65 -8.19
N GLU A 94 42.43 55.52 -7.24
CA GLU A 94 43.19 56.80 -7.29
C GLU A 94 42.45 57.95 -8.01
N GLY A 95 42.10 59.04 -7.28
CA GLY A 95 41.72 60.34 -7.87
C GLY A 95 40.64 61.18 -7.14
N ASP A 96 41.10 62.02 -6.21
CA ASP A 96 40.46 63.04 -5.36
C ASP A 96 39.98 64.32 -6.13
N PRO A 97 39.62 65.50 -5.53
CA PRO A 97 38.82 65.85 -4.34
C PRO A 97 37.75 66.95 -4.62
N ALA A 98 36.88 67.26 -3.64
CA ALA A 98 36.67 68.64 -3.10
C ALA A 98 35.36 68.76 -2.29
N GLY A 99 35.45 69.28 -1.06
CA GLY A 99 34.32 69.91 -0.37
C GLY A 99 34.25 69.72 1.15
N ASP A 100 35.07 70.48 1.87
CA ASP A 100 34.84 71.08 3.21
C ASP A 100 34.72 70.22 4.50
N ALA A 101 35.89 70.07 5.14
CA ALA A 101 36.29 70.60 6.48
C ALA A 101 35.62 70.14 7.82
N PRO A 102 36.36 70.15 8.96
CA PRO A 102 36.43 69.08 9.99
C PRO A 102 36.22 69.64 11.45
N PRO A 103 36.79 69.13 12.60
CA PRO A 103 37.47 67.86 12.97
C PRO A 103 37.10 67.21 14.36
N THR A 104 37.59 65.95 14.57
CA THR A 104 38.08 65.28 15.83
C THR A 104 37.08 65.05 17.00
N GLU A 105 37.04 63.92 17.75
CA GLU A 105 38.03 62.99 18.30
C GLU A 105 37.39 61.61 18.63
N GLY A 106 38.20 60.56 18.82
CA GLY A 106 37.91 59.51 19.81
C GLY A 106 37.77 58.07 19.31
N ALA A 107 38.87 57.33 19.39
CA ALA A 107 38.97 55.90 19.13
C ALA A 107 38.39 55.03 20.28
N GLY A 108 38.06 53.77 19.97
CA GLY A 108 38.23 52.66 20.92
C GLY A 108 36.99 51.84 21.25
N ASP A 109 37.05 50.56 20.87
CA ASP A 109 36.52 49.40 21.58
C ASP A 109 35.00 49.14 21.49
N ALA A 110 34.53 48.23 20.62
CA ALA A 110 34.62 46.77 20.77
C ALA A 110 34.05 46.26 22.12
N ALA A 111 32.75 45.94 22.14
CA ALA A 111 32.20 44.71 22.74
C ALA A 111 30.67 44.78 22.77
N GLN A 112 30.03 44.24 21.73
CA GLN A 112 28.65 43.76 21.86
C GLN A 112 28.68 42.50 22.73
N SER A 113 28.50 42.69 24.04
CA SER A 113 28.16 41.60 24.97
C SER A 113 26.64 41.43 24.95
N THR A 114 26.12 40.77 23.93
CA THR A 114 24.79 40.17 23.97
C THR A 114 24.96 38.75 24.48
N ALA A 115 24.90 38.61 25.81
CA ALA A 115 24.92 37.33 26.48
C ALA A 115 23.77 36.44 25.95
N ALA A 116 24.14 35.43 25.17
CA ALA A 116 23.30 34.29 24.87
C ALA A 116 23.00 33.54 26.18
N GLY A 117 21.79 33.75 26.70
CA GLY A 117 21.23 33.01 27.82
C GLY A 117 20.13 32.05 27.37
N SER A 118 20.40 31.14 26.44
CA SER A 118 19.54 29.96 26.20
C SER A 118 20.17 28.74 26.86
N GLY A 119 20.05 28.65 28.18
CA GLY A 119 20.23 27.40 28.88
C GLY A 119 19.08 26.44 28.51
N THR A 120 19.21 25.70 27.42
CA THR A 120 18.32 24.57 27.15
C THR A 120 18.75 23.43 28.06
N SER A 121 18.12 23.34 29.24
CA SER A 121 18.19 22.14 30.07
C SER A 121 17.76 20.94 29.22
N ALA A 122 18.64 19.93 29.13
CA ALA A 122 18.32 18.67 28.48
C ALA A 122 17.02 18.12 29.09
N PRO A 123 16.03 17.64 28.30
CA PRO A 123 14.76 17.15 28.82
C PRO A 123 15.01 15.89 29.66
N THR A 124 15.24 16.08 30.95
CA THR A 124 15.43 15.02 31.94
C THR A 124 14.09 14.78 32.60
N GLY A 125 13.39 13.74 32.12
CA GLY A 125 12.08 13.33 32.62
C GLY A 125 10.99 13.36 31.55
N VAL A 126 10.18 12.30 31.50
CA VAL A 126 9.00 12.05 30.64
C VAL A 126 9.23 12.15 29.12
N LEU A 127 9.74 13.25 28.59
CA LEU A 127 10.05 13.45 27.15
C LEU A 127 11.04 12.39 26.62
N ALA A 128 12.05 12.01 27.41
CA ALA A 128 12.98 10.94 27.07
C ALA A 128 12.34 9.54 27.01
N LEU A 129 11.22 9.30 27.72
CA LEU A 129 10.47 8.05 27.70
C LEU A 129 9.43 8.02 26.56
N LEU A 130 8.84 9.17 26.22
CA LEU A 130 7.87 9.29 25.13
C LEU A 130 8.53 9.25 23.74
N PHE A 131 9.75 9.76 23.62
CA PHE A 131 10.49 9.84 22.35
C PHE A 131 10.67 8.49 21.62
N PRO A 132 11.07 7.37 22.28
CA PRO A 132 11.10 6.05 21.64
C PRO A 132 9.71 5.43 21.47
N LEU A 133 8.75 5.76 22.34
CA LEU A 133 7.37 5.26 22.25
C LEU A 133 6.67 5.71 20.96
N PHE A 134 7.06 6.88 20.44
CA PHE A 134 6.57 7.38 19.15
C PHE A 134 6.92 6.46 17.97
N GLY A 135 8.01 5.69 18.06
CA GLY A 135 8.41 4.73 17.03
C GLY A 135 7.57 3.45 17.01
N LEU A 136 6.93 3.08 18.12
CA LEU A 136 6.14 1.84 18.23
C LEU A 136 4.94 1.75 17.29
N PRO A 137 4.07 2.76 17.12
CA PRO A 137 2.98 2.68 16.15
C PRO A 137 3.50 2.50 14.72
N PHE A 138 4.64 3.10 14.38
CA PHE A 138 5.27 2.93 13.07
C PHE A 138 5.88 1.54 12.87
N LEU A 139 6.55 1.01 13.89
CA LEU A 139 7.08 -0.35 13.86
C LEU A 139 5.96 -1.38 13.74
N ALA A 140 4.88 -1.22 14.50
CA ALA A 140 3.70 -2.07 14.40
C ALA A 140 3.04 -1.99 13.01
N THR A 141 2.95 -0.79 12.44
CA THR A 141 2.44 -0.58 11.07
C THR A 141 3.33 -1.27 10.04
N GLY A 142 4.66 -1.11 10.15
CA GLY A 142 5.63 -1.78 9.28
C GLY A 142 5.51 -3.31 9.34
N ALA A 143 5.43 -3.87 10.55
CA ALA A 143 5.22 -5.31 10.76
C ALA A 143 3.88 -5.80 10.17
N GLY A 144 2.82 -4.99 10.29
CA GLY A 144 1.52 -5.26 9.66
C GLY A 144 1.62 -5.30 8.13
N LEU A 145 2.33 -4.35 7.52
CA LEU A 145 2.55 -4.30 6.07
C LEU A 145 3.40 -5.47 5.56
N ILE A 146 4.48 -5.82 6.28
CA ILE A 146 5.31 -7.01 6.00
C ILE A 146 4.47 -8.29 6.05
N SER A 147 3.52 -8.35 6.98
CA SER A 147 2.62 -9.50 7.12
C SER A 147 1.58 -9.60 6.00
N SER A 148 1.36 -8.56 5.19
CA SER A 148 0.29 -8.49 4.18
C SER A 148 0.18 -9.69 3.24
N PRO A 149 1.26 -10.33 2.74
CA PRO A 149 1.15 -11.49 1.85
C PRO A 149 0.54 -12.71 2.54
N TRP A 150 0.79 -12.90 3.84
CA TRP A 150 0.20 -13.98 4.63
C TRP A 150 -1.30 -13.76 4.83
N TRP A 151 -1.71 -12.53 5.14
CA TRP A 151 -3.12 -12.17 5.29
C TRP A 151 -3.87 -12.32 3.95
N ALA A 152 -3.28 -11.86 2.85
CA ALA A 152 -3.86 -12.00 1.51
C ALA A 152 -3.99 -13.48 1.08
N ALA A 153 -2.96 -14.29 1.34
CA ALA A 153 -3.01 -15.73 1.11
C ALA A 153 -4.10 -16.41 1.95
N ARG A 154 -4.27 -16.02 3.22
CA ARG A 154 -5.31 -16.57 4.09
C ARG A 154 -6.71 -16.13 3.67
N ALA A 155 -6.89 -14.90 3.22
CA ALA A 155 -8.15 -14.41 2.68
C ALA A 155 -8.55 -15.12 1.37
N ALA A 156 -7.58 -15.42 0.50
CA ALA A 156 -7.81 -16.13 -0.76
C ALA A 156 -8.40 -17.54 -0.54
N ARG A 157 -7.96 -18.24 0.51
CA ARG A 157 -8.49 -19.57 0.89
C ARG A 157 -9.94 -19.56 1.35
N ARG A 158 -10.49 -18.38 1.64
CA ARG A 158 -11.89 -18.18 2.03
C ARG A 158 -12.71 -17.52 0.93
N THR A 159 -12.17 -17.48 -0.29
CA THR A 159 -12.87 -16.92 -1.45
C THR A 159 -13.14 -18.05 -2.44
N GLY A 160 -14.37 -18.16 -2.89
CA GLY A 160 -14.79 -19.07 -3.97
C GLY A 160 -15.30 -18.30 -5.18
N CYS A 161 -14.95 -18.77 -6.36
CA CYS A 161 -15.48 -18.34 -7.64
C CYS A 161 -16.31 -19.46 -8.23
N PHE A 162 -17.54 -19.17 -8.61
CA PHE A 162 -18.51 -20.14 -9.09
C PHE A 162 -19.20 -19.61 -10.34
N VAL A 163 -19.55 -20.51 -11.24
CA VAL A 163 -20.44 -20.21 -12.37
C VAL A 163 -21.58 -21.21 -12.33
N THR A 164 -22.80 -20.71 -12.32
CA THR A 164 -24.02 -21.51 -12.32
C THR A 164 -24.77 -21.35 -13.63
N SER A 165 -25.85 -22.10 -13.79
CA SER A 165 -26.78 -21.96 -14.91
C SER A 165 -27.52 -20.62 -14.97
N GLN A 166 -27.48 -19.81 -13.90
CA GLN A 166 -28.16 -18.51 -13.84
C GLN A 166 -27.23 -17.31 -13.66
N ARG A 167 -26.09 -17.46 -12.98
CA ARG A 167 -25.21 -16.32 -12.65
C ARG A 167 -23.77 -16.76 -12.36
N ALA A 168 -22.85 -15.82 -12.46
CA ALA A 168 -21.51 -15.97 -11.90
C ALA A 168 -21.51 -15.45 -10.46
N LEU A 169 -20.82 -16.13 -9.55
CA LEU A 169 -20.77 -15.80 -8.12
C LEU A 169 -19.32 -15.73 -7.63
N ARG A 170 -19.04 -14.76 -6.76
CA ARG A 170 -17.81 -14.69 -5.97
C ARG A 170 -18.18 -14.55 -4.50
N ILE A 171 -17.96 -15.60 -3.73
CA ILE A 171 -18.30 -15.67 -2.31
C ILE A 171 -17.02 -15.50 -1.49
N LYS A 172 -17.01 -14.54 -0.57
CA LYS A 172 -15.92 -14.31 0.38
C LYS A 172 -16.43 -14.55 1.78
N VAL A 173 -15.88 -15.56 2.44
CA VAL A 173 -16.20 -15.93 3.82
C VAL A 173 -15.16 -15.30 4.76
N GLY A 174 -15.62 -14.65 5.82
CA GLY A 174 -14.75 -13.94 6.77
C GLY A 174 -15.49 -13.63 8.06
N ARG A 175 -15.32 -12.41 8.59
CA ARG A 175 -16.18 -11.93 9.69
C ARG A 175 -17.64 -11.72 9.26
N SER A 176 -17.84 -11.54 7.96
CA SER A 176 -19.15 -11.54 7.30
C SER A 176 -19.01 -12.28 5.98
N ILE A 177 -20.13 -12.84 5.50
CA ILE A 177 -20.21 -13.45 4.17
C ILE A 177 -20.53 -12.32 3.19
N LYS A 178 -19.72 -12.19 2.14
CA LYS A 178 -19.96 -11.27 1.04
C LYS A 178 -20.13 -12.07 -0.25
N VAL A 179 -21.24 -11.86 -0.93
CA VAL A 179 -21.55 -12.49 -2.21
C VAL A 179 -21.60 -11.40 -3.27
N ASP A 180 -20.67 -11.44 -4.23
CA ASP A 180 -20.81 -10.70 -5.49
C ASP A 180 -21.48 -11.64 -6.50
N ALA A 181 -22.54 -11.19 -7.16
CA ALA A 181 -23.27 -11.95 -8.17
C ALA A 181 -23.37 -11.15 -9.46
N TRP A 182 -23.17 -11.79 -10.61
CA TRP A 182 -23.32 -11.21 -11.94
C TRP A 182 -24.32 -12.02 -12.75
N SER A 183 -25.40 -11.37 -13.15
CA SER A 183 -26.38 -11.94 -14.06
C SER A 183 -25.82 -12.02 -15.48
N PRO A 184 -26.45 -12.77 -16.40
CA PRO A 184 -25.95 -12.89 -17.77
C PRO A 184 -25.89 -11.54 -18.52
N SER A 185 -26.76 -10.57 -18.17
CA SER A 185 -26.74 -9.21 -18.71
C SER A 185 -25.57 -8.36 -18.19
N ASP A 186 -24.99 -8.72 -17.04
CA ASP A 186 -23.80 -8.05 -16.50
C ASP A 186 -22.50 -8.56 -17.17
N LEU A 187 -22.59 -9.66 -17.92
CA LEU A 187 -21.46 -10.29 -18.62
C LEU A 187 -21.18 -9.55 -19.94
N GLY A 188 -20.11 -8.75 -19.93
CA GLY A 188 -19.60 -8.05 -21.10
C GLY A 188 -18.76 -8.96 -22.01
N GLU A 189 -17.62 -8.42 -22.46
CA GLU A 189 -16.60 -9.18 -23.17
C GLU A 189 -15.87 -10.10 -22.18
N ILE A 190 -15.84 -11.40 -22.49
CA ILE A 190 -15.15 -12.40 -21.69
C ILE A 190 -13.73 -12.53 -22.22
N SER A 191 -12.74 -12.26 -21.37
CA SER A 191 -11.31 -12.35 -21.70
C SER A 191 -10.57 -13.17 -20.64
N LYS A 192 -9.71 -14.09 -21.07
CA LYS A 192 -8.93 -14.96 -20.18
C LYS A 192 -7.43 -14.70 -20.30
N THR A 193 -6.72 -14.78 -19.19
CA THR A 193 -5.27 -14.81 -19.10
C THR A 193 -4.83 -16.12 -18.47
N LEU A 194 -4.00 -16.89 -19.18
CA LEU A 194 -3.51 -18.20 -18.73
C LEU A 194 -2.08 -18.08 -18.18
N TYR A 195 -1.81 -18.72 -17.04
CA TYR A 195 -0.46 -18.84 -16.50
C TYR A 195 0.07 -20.28 -16.66
N ARG A 196 1.39 -20.42 -16.67
CA ARG A 196 2.10 -21.70 -16.93
C ARG A 196 1.77 -22.80 -15.90
N ASP A 197 1.32 -22.41 -14.73
CA ASP A 197 1.01 -23.27 -13.58
C ASP A 197 -0.48 -23.67 -13.51
N GLY A 198 -1.23 -23.51 -14.60
CA GLY A 198 -2.62 -24.00 -14.73
C GLY A 198 -3.67 -23.10 -14.09
N HIS A 199 -3.27 -21.97 -13.52
CA HIS A 199 -4.19 -20.96 -13.03
C HIS A 199 -4.31 -19.81 -14.03
N GLY A 200 -5.31 -18.95 -13.83
CA GLY A 200 -5.49 -17.78 -14.68
C GLY A 200 -6.43 -16.75 -14.07
N CYS A 201 -6.67 -15.71 -14.85
CA CYS A 201 -7.71 -14.73 -14.59
C CYS A 201 -8.72 -14.77 -15.73
N VAL A 202 -9.99 -14.56 -15.42
CA VAL A 202 -11.07 -14.40 -16.40
C VAL A 202 -11.81 -13.13 -16.05
N ALA A 203 -11.70 -12.12 -16.93
CA ALA A 203 -12.41 -10.87 -16.86
C ALA A 203 -13.69 -10.97 -17.68
N PHE A 204 -14.83 -10.54 -17.13
CA PHE A 204 -16.12 -10.68 -17.80
C PHE A 204 -17.14 -9.60 -17.42
N ALA A 205 -16.89 -8.83 -16.36
CA ALA A 205 -17.80 -7.79 -15.91
C ALA A 205 -17.08 -6.45 -15.91
N THR A 206 -17.87 -5.38 -15.91
CA THR A 206 -17.35 -4.03 -15.78
C THR A 206 -18.01 -3.37 -14.59
N ARG A 207 -17.20 -2.94 -13.62
CA ARG A 207 -17.68 -2.28 -12.41
C ARG A 207 -17.31 -0.80 -12.43
N LEU A 208 -18.29 0.06 -12.19
CA LEU A 208 -18.04 1.48 -11.96
C LEU A 208 -17.54 1.66 -10.53
N GLN A 209 -16.23 1.87 -10.38
CA GLN A 209 -15.63 2.20 -9.11
C GLN A 209 -15.72 3.70 -8.87
N ARG A 210 -16.55 4.12 -7.89
CA ARG A 210 -16.63 5.52 -7.46
C ARG A 210 -15.43 5.86 -6.58
N SER A 211 -14.64 6.83 -7.00
CA SER A 211 -13.56 7.41 -6.19
C SER A 211 -14.10 8.35 -5.12
N SER A 212 -13.35 8.55 -4.03
CA SER A 212 -13.71 9.50 -2.96
C SER A 212 -13.86 10.95 -3.45
N ARG A 213 -13.29 11.27 -4.62
CA ARG A 213 -13.38 12.60 -5.29
C ARG A 213 -14.48 12.67 -6.36
N GLY A 214 -15.48 11.78 -6.32
CA GLY A 214 -16.63 11.80 -7.23
C GLY A 214 -16.39 11.30 -8.65
N ARG A 215 -15.12 11.07 -9.05
CA ARG A 215 -14.79 10.47 -10.35
C ARG A 215 -15.12 8.97 -10.36
N THR A 216 -15.90 8.52 -11.32
CA THR A 216 -16.10 7.10 -11.59
C THR A 216 -15.00 6.58 -12.49
N ARG A 217 -14.43 5.42 -12.14
CA ARG A 217 -13.51 4.67 -12.99
C ARG A 217 -14.16 3.35 -13.35
N THR A 218 -14.26 3.10 -14.64
CA THR A 218 -14.65 1.81 -15.18
C THR A 218 -13.50 0.83 -14.96
N VAL A 219 -13.72 -0.21 -14.17
CA VAL A 219 -12.72 -1.24 -13.88
C VAL A 219 -13.28 -2.58 -14.33
N SER A 220 -12.50 -3.33 -15.09
CA SER A 220 -12.82 -4.70 -15.44
C SER A 220 -12.81 -5.56 -14.17
N ASP A 221 -13.92 -6.26 -13.91
CA ASP A 221 -14.12 -7.18 -12.80
C ASP A 221 -14.24 -8.61 -13.34
N GLY A 222 -13.95 -9.58 -12.47
CA GLY A 222 -13.95 -10.99 -12.84
C GLY A 222 -13.31 -11.87 -11.78
N PHE A 223 -12.85 -13.03 -12.22
CA PHE A 223 -12.22 -14.02 -11.37
C PHE A 223 -10.70 -14.00 -11.52
N ASP A 224 -10.02 -13.93 -10.39
CA ASP A 224 -8.57 -13.77 -10.32
C ASP A 224 -7.90 -15.01 -9.72
N GLY A 225 -6.85 -15.51 -10.36
CA GLY A 225 -6.02 -16.61 -9.84
C GLY A 225 -6.77 -17.93 -9.70
N ILE A 226 -7.81 -18.14 -10.49
CA ILE A 226 -8.65 -19.34 -10.46
C ILE A 226 -7.95 -20.55 -11.12
N PRO A 227 -8.22 -21.78 -10.67
CA PRO A 227 -7.75 -22.99 -11.34
C PRO A 227 -8.53 -23.24 -12.63
N ASP A 228 -7.88 -23.72 -13.67
CA ASP A 228 -8.52 -24.00 -14.95
C ASP A 228 -9.43 -22.86 -15.47
N PRO A 229 -8.84 -21.71 -15.80
CA PRO A 229 -9.56 -20.58 -16.40
C PRO A 229 -10.28 -20.91 -17.71
N ARG A 230 -9.96 -22.02 -18.39
CA ARG A 230 -10.65 -22.43 -19.62
C ARG A 230 -12.03 -22.99 -19.30
N ALA A 231 -12.12 -23.91 -18.34
CA ALA A 231 -13.41 -24.41 -17.86
C ALA A 231 -14.31 -23.29 -17.34
N CYS A 232 -13.73 -22.28 -16.68
CA CYS A 232 -14.49 -21.11 -16.23
C CYS A 232 -15.03 -20.27 -17.40
N GLU A 233 -14.21 -20.00 -18.41
CA GLU A 233 -14.64 -19.26 -19.60
C GLU A 233 -15.74 -20.01 -20.35
N GLU A 234 -15.59 -21.32 -20.54
CA GLU A 234 -16.60 -22.17 -21.17
C GLU A 234 -17.94 -22.13 -20.41
N ALA A 235 -17.91 -22.19 -19.08
CA ALA A 235 -19.11 -22.05 -18.25
C ALA A 235 -19.75 -20.66 -18.39
N LEU A 236 -18.96 -19.57 -18.45
CA LEU A 236 -19.47 -18.22 -18.64
C LEU A 236 -20.05 -18.02 -20.04
N LEU A 237 -19.45 -18.61 -21.06
CA LEU A 237 -19.97 -18.58 -22.43
C LEU A 237 -21.28 -19.35 -22.54
N ALA A 238 -21.37 -20.53 -21.90
CA ALA A 238 -22.62 -21.28 -21.80
C ALA A 238 -23.70 -20.44 -21.11
N LEU A 239 -23.35 -19.71 -20.05
CA LEU A 239 -24.31 -18.90 -19.29
C LEU A 239 -24.85 -17.75 -20.15
N LYS A 240 -23.96 -17.10 -20.90
CA LYS A 240 -24.32 -16.05 -21.85
C LYS A 240 -25.21 -16.59 -22.98
N ALA A 241 -24.92 -17.79 -23.48
CA ALA A 241 -25.72 -18.44 -24.51
C ALA A 241 -27.14 -18.80 -24.03
N ILE A 242 -27.28 -19.30 -22.80
CA ILE A 242 -28.61 -19.55 -22.21
C ILE A 242 -29.41 -18.27 -22.15
N ALA A 243 -28.81 -17.13 -21.77
CA ALA A 243 -29.54 -15.86 -21.70
C ALA A 243 -29.89 -15.26 -23.07
N ALA A 244 -29.14 -15.58 -24.11
CA ALA A 244 -29.47 -15.19 -25.48
C ALA A 244 -30.66 -15.98 -26.06
N THR A 245 -30.86 -17.20 -25.58
CA THR A 245 -31.89 -18.14 -26.11
C THR A 245 -33.35 -17.75 -25.81
N PRO A 246 -33.76 -17.25 -24.62
CA PRO A 246 -35.16 -16.92 -24.33
C PRO A 246 -35.70 -15.72 -25.11
N ALA A 247 -34.86 -14.81 -25.60
CA ALA A 247 -35.31 -13.67 -26.40
C ALA A 247 -35.78 -14.08 -27.82
N ALA A 248 -35.18 -15.14 -28.40
CA ALA A 248 -35.54 -15.60 -29.74
C ALA A 248 -36.88 -16.35 -29.80
N ALA A 249 -37.33 -16.94 -28.69
CA ALA A 249 -38.60 -17.67 -28.63
C ALA A 249 -39.82 -16.75 -28.48
N SER A 250 -39.66 -15.58 -27.85
CA SER A 250 -40.73 -14.57 -27.73
C SER A 250 -40.95 -13.76 -29.00
N ASP A 251 -39.90 -13.53 -29.81
CA ASP A 251 -40.00 -12.83 -31.10
C ASP A 251 -40.61 -13.70 -32.22
N ALA A 252 -40.65 -15.02 -32.06
CA ALA A 252 -41.26 -15.94 -33.04
C ALA A 252 -42.77 -16.14 -32.84
N LEU A 253 -43.37 -15.51 -31.83
CA LEU A 253 -44.79 -15.60 -31.47
C LEU A 253 -45.56 -14.27 -31.63
N ASN A 254 -44.92 -13.24 -32.20
CA ASN A 254 -45.54 -11.98 -32.63
C ASN A 254 -45.34 -11.78 -34.14
#